data_AF-A0A9P4LHZ0-F1
#
_entry.id   AF-A0A9P4LHZ0-F1
#
_cell.length_a   1.000
_cell.length_b   1.000
_cell.length_c   1.000
_cell.angle_alpha   90.00
_cell.angle_beta   90.00
_cell.angle_gamma   90.00
#
_symmetry.space_group_name_H-M   'P 1'
#
loop_
_entity.id
_entity.type
_entity.pdbx_description
1 polymer ?
#
loop_
_entity_poly.entity_id
_entity_poly.type
_entity_poly.pdbx_seq_one_letter_code
_entity_poly.pdbx_strand_id
1 'polypeptide(L)'
;MTIVYTVLPSAGQGLGCFSNAQIPAGTLILSETPLFNVHEPRTNAAVLNAFSALPVHDQEYYLTLYAQKATARDAKVIDIFNSNAWQTGSRTSICPLAARFNHSCVPNASFAWNSRLSKITVHAIVAIPANTEINLSYERPYQIGRERRKKLSAYGFVCACVACGIDAEASDVRRARMVVLDARIRSQRRQLWRSPMPKPELELVRLLKEEGIVGEALGLAYHDAAAGWRKHGRLDLAARYAVRELEVCIICFGLDSPAVDTSRAFLLELKELLARNVHLVVDGA
;
A
#
# COMPACT_ATOMS: atom_id res chain seq x y z
N MET A 1 -12.93 18.28 -6.69
CA MET A 1 -13.15 17.12 -5.80
C MET A 1 -13.67 17.65 -4.48
N THR A 2 -14.76 17.08 -3.96
CA THR A 2 -15.25 17.41 -2.63
C THR A 2 -14.29 16.81 -1.60
N ILE A 3 -13.82 17.60 -0.65
CA ILE A 3 -12.96 17.11 0.43
C ILE A 3 -13.82 16.21 1.34
N VAL A 4 -13.43 14.94 1.49
CA VAL A 4 -14.18 13.93 2.24
C VAL A 4 -13.68 13.71 3.67
N TYR A 5 -12.70 14.49 4.11
CA TYR A 5 -12.10 14.38 5.43
C TYR A 5 -11.79 15.76 6.04
N THR A 6 -11.60 15.80 7.35
CA THR A 6 -11.12 16.98 8.09
C THR A 6 -9.87 16.60 8.87
N VAL A 7 -8.94 17.54 9.01
CA VAL A 7 -7.74 17.34 9.83
C VAL A 7 -8.06 17.74 11.27
N LEU A 8 -7.94 16.80 12.20
CA LEU A 8 -8.23 16.99 13.62
C LEU A 8 -7.08 16.46 14.49
N PRO A 9 -6.99 16.84 15.78
CA PRO A 9 -6.06 16.21 16.71
C PRO A 9 -6.24 14.69 16.78
N SER A 10 -5.14 13.94 16.70
CA SER A 10 -5.10 12.47 16.85
C SER A 10 -4.23 12.09 18.05
N ALA A 11 -4.78 11.27 18.94
CA ALA A 11 -4.17 10.95 20.23
C ALA A 11 -2.82 10.24 20.04
N GLY A 12 -1.74 10.85 20.53
CA GLY A 12 -0.38 10.31 20.42
C GLY A 12 0.25 10.40 19.02
N GLN A 13 -0.44 10.97 18.03
CA GLN A 13 0.04 11.12 16.65
C GLN A 13 -0.02 12.57 16.12
N GLY A 14 -0.46 13.52 16.96
CA GLY A 14 -0.50 14.94 16.61
C GLY A 14 -1.78 15.29 15.86
N LEU A 15 -1.71 15.38 14.53
CA LEU A 15 -2.86 15.62 13.66
C LEU A 15 -3.15 14.37 12.82
N GLY A 16 -4.41 14.13 12.49
CA GLY A 16 -4.85 13.03 11.63
C GLY A 16 -6.01 13.43 10.73
N CYS A 17 -6.23 12.68 9.66
CA CYS A 17 -7.34 12.87 8.74
C CYS A 17 -8.54 12.02 9.19
N PHE A 18 -9.68 12.65 9.46
CA PHE A 18 -10.92 11.97 9.88
C PHE A 18 -12.00 12.13 8.83
N SER A 19 -12.72 11.06 8.51
CA SER A 19 -13.80 11.08 7.53
C SER A 19 -14.96 12.00 7.95
N ASN A 20 -15.46 12.83 7.02
CA ASN A 20 -16.60 13.73 7.29
C ASN A 20 -17.96 12.99 7.24
N ALA A 21 -18.00 11.89 6.51
CA ALA A 21 -19.16 11.03 6.33
C ALA A 21 -18.67 9.60 6.04
N GLN A 22 -19.58 8.65 5.86
CA GLN A 22 -19.20 7.32 5.42
C GLN A 22 -18.53 7.38 4.03
N ILE A 23 -17.34 6.79 3.91
CA ILE A 23 -16.58 6.68 2.66
C ILE A 23 -16.66 5.22 2.18
N PRO A 24 -17.29 4.94 1.02
CA PRO A 24 -17.29 3.61 0.43
C PRO A 24 -15.88 3.12 0.04
N ALA A 25 -15.66 1.81 0.05
CA ALA A 25 -14.43 1.22 -0.49
C ALA A 25 -14.25 1.58 -1.98
N GLY A 26 -13.00 1.83 -2.39
CA GLY A 26 -12.63 2.28 -3.73
C GLY A 26 -12.78 3.79 -3.96
N THR A 27 -13.27 4.56 -2.98
CA THR A 27 -13.37 6.02 -3.11
C THR A 27 -11.98 6.65 -3.16
N LEU A 28 -11.75 7.53 -4.15
CA LEU A 28 -10.58 8.40 -4.21
C LEU A 28 -10.71 9.51 -3.16
N ILE A 29 -9.92 9.41 -2.10
CA ILE A 29 -9.89 10.33 -0.95
C ILE A 29 -9.05 11.57 -1.26
N LEU A 30 -7.86 11.36 -1.85
CA LEU A 30 -6.91 12.43 -2.16
C LEU A 30 -6.22 12.16 -3.49
N SER A 31 -6.05 13.20 -4.31
CA SER A 31 -5.18 13.20 -5.49
C SER A 31 -4.33 14.48 -5.46
N GLU A 32 -3.04 14.34 -5.15
CA GLU A 32 -2.14 15.46 -4.84
C GLU A 32 -0.94 15.48 -5.78
N THR A 33 -0.67 16.65 -6.35
CA THR A 33 0.59 16.93 -7.05
C THR A 33 1.67 17.25 -6.01
N PRO A 34 2.86 16.64 -6.09
CA PRO A 34 3.97 16.97 -5.20
C PRO A 34 4.26 18.47 -5.14
N LEU A 35 4.45 19.02 -3.94
CA LEU A 35 4.89 20.40 -3.73
C LEU A 35 6.28 20.61 -4.35
N PHE A 36 7.18 19.66 -4.09
CA PHE A 36 8.46 19.53 -4.79
C PHE A 36 8.96 18.09 -4.67
N ASN A 37 10.03 17.80 -5.40
CA ASN A 37 10.65 16.48 -5.42
C ASN A 37 12.16 16.59 -5.67
N VAL A 38 12.87 15.52 -5.34
CA VAL A 38 14.32 15.38 -5.55
C VAL A 38 14.60 14.04 -6.21
N HIS A 39 15.63 13.98 -7.06
CA HIS A 39 16.06 12.73 -7.68
C HIS A 39 16.79 11.83 -6.68
N GLU A 40 16.65 10.51 -6.88
CA GLU A 40 17.47 9.52 -6.17
C GLU A 40 18.82 9.30 -6.88
N PRO A 41 19.95 9.11 -6.15
CA PRO A 41 20.05 9.08 -4.69
C PRO A 41 19.92 10.47 -4.07
N ARG A 42 19.03 10.59 -3.09
CA ARG A 42 18.74 11.86 -2.41
C ARG A 42 19.92 12.35 -1.57
N THR A 43 20.18 13.66 -1.62
CA THR A 43 21.12 14.35 -0.73
C THR A 43 20.46 15.49 0.05
N ASN A 44 21.00 15.84 1.22
CA ASN A 44 20.52 16.98 2.01
C ASN A 44 20.60 18.29 1.22
N ALA A 45 21.66 18.48 0.42
CA ALA A 45 21.82 19.66 -0.43
C ALA A 45 20.70 19.76 -1.48
N ALA A 46 20.33 18.66 -2.13
CA ALA A 46 19.23 18.65 -3.09
C ALA A 46 17.89 19.05 -2.45
N VAL A 47 17.63 18.58 -1.23
CA VAL A 47 16.42 18.95 -0.47
C VAL A 47 16.41 20.44 -0.13
N LEU A 48 17.51 20.98 0.41
CA LEU A 48 17.62 22.40 0.77
C LEU A 48 17.49 23.31 -0.45
N ASN A 49 18.10 22.94 -1.58
CA ASN A 49 17.99 23.69 -2.83
C ASN A 49 16.56 23.70 -3.36
N ALA A 50 15.90 22.53 -3.38
CA ALA A 50 14.51 22.43 -3.83
C ALA A 50 13.56 23.21 -2.93
N PHE A 51 13.73 23.14 -1.62
CA PHE A 51 12.96 23.93 -0.65
C PHE A 51 13.17 25.45 -0.84
N SER A 52 14.42 25.88 -1.01
CA SER A 52 14.75 27.32 -1.15
C SER A 52 14.21 27.93 -2.44
N ALA A 53 13.98 27.11 -3.46
CA ALA A 53 13.38 27.52 -4.73
C ALA A 53 11.85 27.68 -4.68
N LEU A 54 11.19 27.22 -3.60
CA LEU A 54 9.75 27.38 -3.43
C LEU A 54 9.38 28.85 -3.14
N PRO A 55 8.19 29.29 -3.58
CA PRO A 55 7.59 30.53 -3.08
C PRO A 55 7.52 30.57 -1.54
N VAL A 56 7.60 31.76 -0.95
CA VAL A 56 7.61 31.93 0.52
C VAL A 56 6.39 31.28 1.19
N HIS A 57 5.20 31.45 0.62
CA HIS A 57 3.98 30.80 1.11
C HIS A 57 4.09 29.27 1.17
N ASP A 58 4.71 28.66 0.16
CA ASP A 58 4.86 27.20 0.09
C ASP A 58 5.95 26.70 1.06
N GLN A 59 6.99 27.51 1.28
CA GLN A 59 7.96 27.25 2.35
C GLN A 59 7.31 27.30 3.73
N GLU A 60 6.47 28.30 3.99
CA GLU A 60 5.73 28.42 5.25
C GLU A 60 4.81 27.23 5.45
N TYR A 61 4.05 26.83 4.43
CA TYR A 61 3.19 25.65 4.48
C TYR A 61 3.98 24.37 4.76
N TYR A 62 5.10 24.16 4.05
CA TYR A 62 6.01 23.05 4.29
C TYR A 62 6.52 23.00 5.74
N LEU A 63 6.88 24.16 6.31
CA LEU A 63 7.40 24.27 7.67
C LEU A 63 6.36 23.97 8.77
N THR A 64 5.08 23.79 8.41
CA THR A 64 3.99 23.30 9.28
C THR A 64 3.90 21.77 9.37
N LEU A 65 4.64 21.04 8.53
CA LEU A 65 4.69 19.58 8.56
C LEU A 65 5.50 19.09 9.77
N TYR A 66 5.30 17.82 10.10
CA TYR A 66 5.91 17.21 11.28
C TYR A 66 7.43 17.10 11.13
N ALA A 67 8.15 17.41 12.21
CA ALA A 67 9.59 17.21 12.37
C ALA A 67 9.81 16.56 13.75
N GLN A 68 10.67 15.54 13.82
CA GLN A 68 10.94 14.82 15.06
C GLN A 68 11.87 15.63 15.99
N LYS A 69 12.95 16.20 15.44
CA LYS A 69 13.99 16.92 16.18
C LYS A 69 14.61 17.98 15.30
N ALA A 70 14.33 19.26 15.57
CA ALA A 70 15.04 20.33 14.89
C ALA A 70 15.27 21.56 15.77
N THR A 71 16.54 21.98 15.86
CA THR A 71 16.97 23.20 16.57
C THR A 71 17.36 24.32 15.59
N ALA A 72 17.84 23.99 14.39
CA ALA A 72 18.23 24.94 13.33
C ALA A 72 17.34 24.81 12.08
N ARG A 73 17.23 25.88 11.27
CA ARG A 73 16.30 25.95 10.11
C ARG A 73 16.57 24.86 9.07
N ASP A 74 17.81 24.71 8.60
CA ASP A 74 18.14 23.72 7.56
C ASP A 74 17.96 22.29 8.07
N ALA A 75 18.33 22.04 9.33
CA ALA A 75 18.06 20.77 9.99
C ALA A 75 16.56 20.48 10.06
N LYS A 76 15.72 21.48 10.35
CA LYS A 76 14.26 21.36 10.31
C LYS A 76 13.76 21.01 8.92
N VAL A 77 14.28 21.66 7.87
CA VAL A 77 13.88 21.38 6.49
C VAL A 77 14.17 19.92 6.14
N ILE A 78 15.36 19.43 6.46
CA ILE A 78 15.76 18.04 6.17
C ILE A 78 14.93 17.04 7.01
N ASP A 79 14.67 17.34 8.28
CA ASP A 79 13.93 16.47 9.18
C ASP A 79 12.45 16.33 8.78
N ILE A 80 11.82 17.45 8.38
CA ILE A 80 10.49 17.43 7.77
C ILE A 80 10.50 16.54 6.52
N PHE A 81 11.51 16.70 5.66
CA PHE A 81 11.59 15.90 4.45
C PHE A 81 11.65 14.41 4.77
N ASN A 82 12.54 14.02 5.69
CA ASN A 82 12.70 12.62 6.10
C ASN A 82 11.42 12.00 6.67
N SER A 83 10.61 12.80 7.36
CA SER A 83 9.42 12.33 8.07
C SER A 83 8.17 12.25 7.18
N ASN A 84 8.12 13.01 6.09
CA ASN A 84 6.90 13.23 5.31
C ASN A 84 7.02 12.87 3.82
N ALA A 85 8.21 12.46 3.35
CA ALA A 85 8.43 12.20 1.94
C ALA A 85 7.97 10.82 1.46
N TRP A 86 7.58 10.78 0.19
CA TRP A 86 7.07 9.60 -0.50
C TRP A 86 7.97 9.26 -1.69
N GLN A 87 8.21 7.98 -1.93
CA GLN A 87 8.81 7.52 -3.18
C GLN A 87 7.80 7.68 -4.33
N THR A 88 8.16 8.42 -5.36
CA THR A 88 7.33 8.71 -6.55
C THR A 88 8.14 8.41 -7.81
N GLY A 89 8.08 7.16 -8.27
CA GLY A 89 8.94 6.69 -9.36
C GLY A 89 10.42 6.76 -8.99
N SER A 90 11.23 7.43 -9.82
CA SER A 90 12.68 7.62 -9.60
C SER A 90 13.03 8.83 -8.72
N ARG A 91 12.02 9.42 -8.04
CA ARG A 91 12.15 10.64 -7.24
C ARG A 91 11.55 10.42 -5.86
N THR A 92 11.95 11.24 -4.91
CA THR A 92 11.31 11.35 -3.61
C THR A 92 10.64 12.71 -3.49
N SER A 93 9.37 12.71 -3.11
CA SER A 93 8.46 13.84 -3.22
C SER A 93 7.84 14.23 -1.89
N ILE A 94 7.61 15.52 -1.67
CA ILE A 94 6.74 16.01 -0.59
C ILE A 94 5.35 16.27 -1.12
N CYS A 95 4.38 15.69 -0.43
CA CYS A 95 2.94 15.82 -0.68
C CYS A 95 2.30 16.21 0.67
N PRO A 96 2.21 17.51 0.99
CA PRO A 96 1.81 17.97 2.32
C PRO A 96 0.43 17.50 2.79
N LEU A 97 -0.54 17.32 1.89
CA LEU A 97 -1.86 16.80 2.24
C LEU A 97 -1.79 15.29 2.54
N ALA A 98 -1.08 14.52 1.72
CA ALA A 98 -0.86 13.09 1.92
C ALA A 98 -0.06 12.81 3.20
N ALA A 99 0.86 13.71 3.58
CA ALA A 99 1.66 13.59 4.80
C ALA A 99 0.84 13.70 6.11
N ARG A 100 -0.43 14.10 6.05
CA ARG A 100 -1.33 14.18 7.23
C ARG A 100 -2.02 12.86 7.58
N PHE A 101 -1.98 11.86 6.70
CA PHE A 101 -2.64 10.57 6.96
C PHE A 101 -1.77 9.69 7.85
N ASN A 102 -2.24 9.39 9.04
CA ASN A 102 -1.50 8.62 10.03
C ASN A 102 -1.35 7.13 9.69
N HIS A 103 -0.49 6.47 10.45
CA HIS A 103 -0.21 5.05 10.30
C HIS A 103 -1.21 4.14 11.05
N SER A 104 -1.58 3.02 10.41
CA SER A 104 -2.06 1.80 11.05
C SER A 104 -1.40 0.58 10.41
N CYS A 105 -1.08 -0.46 11.20
CA CYS A 105 -0.56 -1.72 10.65
C CYS A 105 -1.64 -2.58 9.98
N VAL A 106 -2.91 -2.21 10.18
CA VAL A 106 -4.10 -2.73 9.48
C VAL A 106 -4.82 -1.49 8.93
N PRO A 107 -4.34 -0.93 7.79
CA PRO A 107 -4.83 0.35 7.28
C PRO A 107 -6.23 0.22 6.66
N ASN A 108 -6.94 1.34 6.58
CA ASN A 108 -8.25 1.43 5.91
C ASN A 108 -8.20 2.22 4.59
N ALA A 109 -7.05 2.80 4.26
CA ALA A 109 -6.76 3.40 2.97
C ALA A 109 -5.38 2.94 2.43
N SER A 110 -5.21 3.02 1.12
CA SER A 110 -3.95 2.76 0.42
C SER A 110 -3.52 4.02 -0.32
N PHE A 111 -2.21 4.24 -0.40
CA PHE A 111 -1.63 5.32 -1.20
C PHE A 111 -0.81 4.71 -2.35
N ALA A 112 -0.73 5.43 -3.46
CA ALA A 112 0.13 5.06 -4.58
C ALA A 112 0.53 6.28 -5.42
N TRP A 113 1.70 6.19 -6.05
CA TRP A 113 2.08 7.10 -7.13
C TRP A 113 1.38 6.69 -8.42
N ASN A 114 0.45 7.53 -8.90
CA ASN A 114 -0.15 7.38 -10.22
C ASN A 114 0.71 8.15 -11.24
N SER A 115 1.54 7.43 -11.99
CA SER A 115 2.45 8.02 -12.98
C SER A 115 1.73 8.65 -14.17
N ARG A 116 0.51 8.18 -14.51
CA ARG A 116 -0.32 8.76 -15.57
C ARG A 116 -0.79 10.16 -15.19
N LEU A 117 -1.18 10.34 -13.93
CA LEU A 117 -1.60 11.64 -13.40
C LEU A 117 -0.43 12.51 -12.91
N SER A 118 0.73 11.90 -12.67
CA SER A 118 1.84 12.50 -11.93
C SER A 118 1.41 13.00 -10.54
N LYS A 119 0.66 12.16 -9.82
CA LYS A 119 0.09 12.49 -8.50
C LYS A 119 0.22 11.34 -7.50
N ILE A 120 0.34 11.67 -6.22
CA ILE A 120 0.00 10.73 -5.15
C ILE A 120 -1.52 10.61 -5.10
N THR A 121 -2.02 9.39 -5.05
CA THR A 121 -3.44 9.08 -4.88
C THR A 121 -3.64 8.29 -3.59
N VAL A 122 -4.74 8.56 -2.89
CA VAL A 122 -5.16 7.80 -1.71
C VAL A 122 -6.57 7.29 -1.93
N HIS A 123 -6.77 5.98 -1.82
CA HIS A 123 -8.08 5.34 -1.96
C HIS A 123 -8.47 4.61 -0.68
N ALA A 124 -9.75 4.67 -0.32
CA ALA A 124 -10.32 3.81 0.72
C ALA A 124 -10.25 2.34 0.27
N ILE A 125 -9.66 1.46 1.06
CA ILE A 125 -9.60 0.02 0.73
C ILE A 125 -10.69 -0.80 1.43
N VAL A 126 -11.37 -0.19 2.39
CA VAL A 126 -12.57 -0.68 3.05
C VAL A 126 -13.58 0.46 3.17
N ALA A 127 -14.82 0.16 3.53
CA ALA A 127 -15.75 1.21 3.92
C ALA A 127 -15.26 1.86 5.23
N ILE A 128 -15.17 3.19 5.26
CA ILE A 128 -14.74 3.96 6.43
C ILE A 128 -15.96 4.68 6.99
N PRO A 129 -16.41 4.39 8.23
CA PRO A 129 -17.53 5.10 8.85
C PRO A 129 -17.25 6.60 9.00
N ALA A 130 -18.28 7.42 9.24
CA ALA A 130 -18.09 8.83 9.56
C ALA A 130 -17.28 9.01 10.86
N ASN A 131 -16.54 10.11 10.97
CA ASN A 131 -15.72 10.46 12.13
C ASN A 131 -14.67 9.40 12.50
N THR A 132 -14.23 8.60 11.52
CA THR A 132 -13.19 7.58 11.71
C THR A 132 -11.89 8.09 11.10
N GLU A 133 -10.78 7.86 11.80
CA GLU A 133 -9.46 8.22 11.27
C GLU A 133 -9.13 7.38 10.02
N ILE A 134 -8.60 8.05 9.00
CA ILE A 134 -8.15 7.45 7.76
C ILE A 134 -6.65 7.18 7.92
N ASN A 135 -6.29 5.90 7.90
CA ASN A 135 -4.93 5.45 8.14
C ASN A 135 -4.33 4.71 6.95
N LEU A 136 -3.06 5.00 6.69
CA LEU A 136 -2.20 4.34 5.72
C LEU A 136 -1.23 3.38 6.43
N SER A 137 -0.51 2.53 5.67
CA SER A 137 0.63 1.80 6.22
C SER A 137 1.94 2.47 5.81
N TYR A 138 2.81 2.77 6.77
CA TYR A 138 4.17 3.28 6.52
C TYR A 138 5.19 2.14 6.39
N GLU A 139 4.73 0.92 6.66
CA GLU A 139 5.56 -0.27 6.72
C GLU A 139 5.07 -1.34 5.77
N ARG A 140 5.94 -2.31 5.51
CA ARG A 140 5.55 -3.46 4.72
C ARG A 140 4.48 -4.29 5.48
N PRO A 141 3.79 -5.21 4.80
CA PRO A 141 2.59 -5.83 5.36
C PRO A 141 2.88 -6.97 6.35
N TYR A 142 4.07 -7.57 6.40
CA TYR A 142 4.28 -8.85 7.12
C TYR A 142 5.21 -8.76 8.34
N GLN A 143 5.65 -7.56 8.74
CA GLN A 143 6.55 -7.38 9.89
C GLN A 143 5.84 -7.73 11.20
N ILE A 144 6.51 -8.48 12.08
CA ILE A 144 6.04 -8.70 13.46
C ILE A 144 6.18 -7.42 14.30
N GLY A 145 5.55 -7.39 15.47
CA GLY A 145 5.38 -6.21 16.30
C GLY A 145 6.69 -5.54 16.71
N ARG A 146 7.73 -6.31 17.03
CA ARG A 146 9.04 -5.75 17.39
C ARG A 146 9.65 -4.95 16.24
N GLU A 147 9.58 -5.47 15.02
CA GLU A 147 10.14 -4.87 13.81
C GLU A 147 9.35 -3.62 13.42
N ARG A 148 8.01 -3.70 13.47
CA ARG A 148 7.12 -2.55 13.27
C ARG A 148 7.45 -1.43 14.26
N ARG A 149 7.52 -1.73 15.56
CA ARG A 149 7.88 -0.74 16.60
C ARG A 149 9.26 -0.14 16.37
N LYS A 150 10.25 -0.96 16.02
CA LYS A 150 11.61 -0.49 15.76
C LYS A 150 11.63 0.56 14.65
N LYS A 151 10.95 0.30 13.54
CA LYS A 151 10.88 1.26 12.43
C LYS A 151 10.03 2.48 12.78
N LEU A 152 8.85 2.28 13.33
CA LEU A 152 7.93 3.37 13.64
C LEU A 152 8.49 4.35 14.69
N SER A 153 9.45 3.92 15.51
CA SER A 153 10.16 4.82 16.44
C SER A 153 10.88 5.98 15.74
N ALA A 154 11.27 5.83 14.47
CA ALA A 154 11.83 6.92 13.66
C ALA A 154 10.83 8.05 13.38
N TYR A 155 9.52 7.77 13.47
CA TYR A 155 8.46 8.77 13.32
C TYR A 155 8.05 9.40 14.65
N GLY A 156 8.59 8.94 15.79
CA GLY A 156 8.32 9.53 17.10
C GLY A 156 6.96 9.22 17.72
N PHE A 157 6.28 8.15 17.27
CA PHE A 157 5.03 7.67 17.88
C PHE A 157 5.07 6.16 18.16
N VAL A 158 4.12 5.69 18.99
CA VAL A 158 3.88 4.26 19.24
C VAL A 158 2.54 3.88 18.63
N CYS A 159 2.54 2.92 17.70
CA CYS A 159 1.32 2.45 17.07
C CYS A 159 0.47 1.64 18.07
N ALA A 160 -0.80 2.03 18.23
CA ALA A 160 -1.77 1.38 19.10
C ALA A 160 -2.94 0.72 18.33
N CYS A 161 -2.77 0.47 17.02
CA CYS A 161 -3.79 -0.23 16.22
C CYS A 161 -4.06 -1.64 16.75
N VAL A 162 -5.15 -2.28 16.30
CA VAL A 162 -5.57 -3.62 16.76
C VAL A 162 -4.43 -4.65 16.76
N ALA A 163 -3.59 -4.65 15.72
CA ALA A 163 -2.47 -5.58 15.55
C ALA A 163 -1.24 -5.25 16.42
N CYS A 164 -1.19 -4.08 17.05
CA CYS A 164 -0.14 -3.68 18.00
C CYS A 164 -0.65 -3.61 19.45
N GLY A 165 -1.96 -3.52 19.64
CA GLY A 165 -2.63 -3.51 20.94
C GLY A 165 -3.20 -4.88 21.29
N ILE A 166 -4.53 -4.99 21.27
CA ILE A 166 -5.26 -6.15 21.83
C ILE A 166 -4.95 -7.49 21.16
N ASP A 167 -4.62 -7.51 19.85
CA ASP A 167 -4.41 -8.74 19.08
C ASP A 167 -2.92 -8.98 18.76
N ALA A 168 -2.01 -8.35 19.50
CA ALA A 168 -0.59 -8.30 19.14
C ALA A 168 0.07 -9.67 18.97
N GLU A 169 -0.16 -10.60 19.91
CA GLU A 169 0.46 -11.94 19.87
C GLU A 169 -0.06 -12.78 18.69
N ALA A 170 -1.38 -12.81 18.48
CA ALA A 170 -1.98 -13.56 17.38
C ALA A 170 -1.61 -12.95 16.02
N SER A 171 -1.60 -11.61 15.92
CA SER A 171 -1.07 -10.88 14.75
C SER A 171 0.36 -11.30 14.46
N ASP A 172 1.24 -11.32 15.47
CA ASP A 172 2.65 -11.64 15.27
C ASP A 172 2.84 -13.09 14.81
N VAL A 173 2.04 -14.05 15.30
CA VAL A 173 2.02 -15.43 14.80
C VAL A 173 1.62 -15.48 13.32
N ARG A 174 0.53 -14.80 12.94
CA ARG A 174 0.08 -14.76 11.54
C ARG A 174 1.14 -14.12 10.63
N ARG A 175 1.71 -12.99 11.04
CA ARG A 175 2.72 -12.24 10.27
C ARG A 175 4.04 -12.99 10.15
N ALA A 176 4.52 -13.64 11.21
CA ALA A 176 5.69 -14.52 11.13
C ALA A 176 5.48 -15.63 10.09
N ARG A 177 4.28 -16.23 10.04
CA ARG A 177 3.94 -17.22 9.02
C ARG A 177 3.90 -16.61 7.62
N MET A 178 3.35 -15.41 7.44
CA MET A 178 3.35 -14.71 6.14
C MET A 178 4.77 -14.47 5.61
N VAL A 179 5.72 -14.07 6.46
CA VAL A 179 7.13 -13.86 6.06
C VAL A 179 7.74 -15.15 5.50
N VAL A 180 7.49 -16.29 6.16
CA VAL A 180 7.98 -17.60 5.69
C VAL A 180 7.33 -17.99 4.36
N LEU A 181 6.04 -17.75 4.21
CA LEU A 181 5.30 -18.04 2.98
C LEU A 181 5.78 -17.17 1.81
N ASP A 182 5.91 -15.86 2.00
CA ASP A 182 6.38 -14.93 0.97
C ASP A 182 7.80 -15.30 0.51
N ALA A 183 8.73 -15.54 1.44
CA ALA A 183 10.08 -16.00 1.10
C ALA A 183 10.07 -17.30 0.26
N ARG A 184 9.19 -18.25 0.62
CA ARG A 184 9.02 -19.49 -0.14
C ARG A 184 8.47 -19.24 -1.55
N ILE A 185 7.43 -18.43 -1.68
CA ILE A 185 6.80 -18.08 -2.96
C ILE A 185 7.83 -17.40 -3.88
N ARG A 186 8.55 -16.40 -3.36
CA ARG A 186 9.57 -15.65 -4.11
C ARG A 186 10.77 -16.48 -4.50
N SER A 187 11.15 -17.49 -3.70
CA SER A 187 12.25 -18.40 -4.04
C SER A 187 11.99 -19.24 -5.29
N GLN A 188 10.71 -19.40 -5.69
CA GLN A 188 10.25 -20.23 -6.81
C GLN A 188 10.84 -21.65 -6.84
N ARG A 189 11.33 -22.15 -5.69
CA ARG A 189 11.99 -23.46 -5.62
C ARG A 189 10.99 -24.56 -6.00
N ARG A 190 11.40 -25.40 -6.95
CA ARG A 190 10.62 -26.56 -7.39
C ARG A 190 10.44 -27.50 -6.19
N GLN A 191 9.19 -27.71 -5.80
CA GLN A 191 8.90 -28.68 -4.75
C GLN A 191 9.17 -30.08 -5.28
N LEU A 192 9.92 -30.88 -4.52
CA LEU A 192 10.21 -32.28 -4.85
C LEU A 192 8.91 -33.12 -4.82
N TRP A 193 7.97 -32.74 -3.95
CA TRP A 193 6.62 -33.33 -3.88
C TRP A 193 5.59 -32.46 -4.58
N ARG A 194 4.78 -33.05 -5.46
CA ARG A 194 3.70 -32.35 -6.17
C ARG A 194 2.47 -32.24 -5.27
N SER A 195 2.28 -31.07 -4.67
CA SER A 195 0.97 -30.69 -4.10
C SER A 195 -0.06 -30.58 -5.24
N PRO A 196 -1.34 -30.95 -5.04
CA PRO A 196 -2.38 -30.76 -6.06
C PRO A 196 -2.82 -29.30 -6.22
N MET A 197 -2.31 -28.40 -5.38
CA MET A 197 -2.68 -26.98 -5.34
C MET A 197 -1.53 -26.10 -4.83
N PRO A 198 -1.53 -24.79 -5.16
CA PRO A 198 -0.55 -23.82 -4.67
C PRO A 198 -0.79 -23.49 -3.19
N LYS A 199 -0.49 -24.44 -2.29
CA LYS A 199 -0.76 -24.30 -0.84
C LYS A 199 -0.17 -23.03 -0.21
N PRO A 200 1.11 -22.67 -0.45
CA PRO A 200 1.69 -21.48 0.16
C PRO A 200 0.95 -20.19 -0.20
N GLU A 201 0.60 -20.04 -1.48
CA GLU A 201 -0.09 -18.86 -2.02
C GLU A 201 -1.51 -18.75 -1.45
N LEU A 202 -2.24 -19.87 -1.40
CA LEU A 202 -3.59 -19.91 -0.82
C LEU A 202 -3.59 -19.64 0.69
N GLU A 203 -2.58 -20.16 1.41
CA GLU A 203 -2.40 -19.91 2.83
C GLU A 203 -2.10 -18.43 3.09
N LEU A 204 -1.25 -17.80 2.25
CA LEU A 204 -0.94 -16.38 2.35
C LEU A 204 -2.20 -15.52 2.15
N VAL A 205 -3.03 -15.82 1.13
CA VAL A 205 -4.31 -15.14 0.90
C VAL A 205 -5.22 -15.25 2.13
N ARG A 206 -5.33 -16.45 2.73
CA ARG A 206 -6.15 -16.66 3.93
C ARG A 206 -5.67 -15.82 5.11
N LEU A 207 -4.36 -15.88 5.40
CA LEU A 207 -3.78 -15.16 6.52
C LEU A 207 -3.94 -13.64 6.36
N LEU A 208 -3.81 -13.10 5.14
CA LEU A 208 -3.99 -11.66 4.91
C LEU A 208 -5.40 -11.20 5.22
N LYS A 209 -6.41 -12.00 4.85
CA LYS A 209 -7.81 -11.73 5.20
C LYS A 209 -8.06 -11.80 6.70
N GLU A 210 -7.52 -12.81 7.37
CA GLU A 210 -7.63 -12.97 8.84
C GLU A 210 -6.97 -11.82 9.59
N GLU A 211 -5.88 -11.27 9.06
CA GLU A 211 -5.16 -10.13 9.61
C GLU A 211 -5.81 -8.77 9.26
N GLY A 212 -6.81 -8.75 8.37
CA GLY A 212 -7.44 -7.53 7.88
C GLY A 212 -6.61 -6.72 6.89
N ILE A 213 -5.51 -7.29 6.36
CA ILE A 213 -4.68 -6.64 5.35
C ILE A 213 -5.30 -6.90 3.98
N VAL A 214 -6.18 -5.99 3.55
CA VAL A 214 -7.00 -6.16 2.33
C VAL A 214 -6.61 -5.28 1.15
N GLY A 215 -5.53 -4.50 1.28
CA GLY A 215 -5.01 -3.62 0.22
C GLY A 215 -4.10 -4.35 -0.77
N GLU A 216 -3.11 -3.61 -1.30
CA GLU A 216 -2.15 -4.08 -2.32
C GLU A 216 -1.55 -5.46 -2.02
N ALA A 217 -1.16 -5.73 -0.76
CA ALA A 217 -0.60 -7.03 -0.37
C ALA A 217 -1.54 -8.22 -0.66
N LEU A 218 -2.85 -8.04 -0.47
CA LEU A 218 -3.85 -9.06 -0.81
C LEU A 218 -3.99 -9.21 -2.33
N GLY A 219 -3.92 -8.10 -3.07
CA GLY A 219 -3.87 -8.11 -4.53
C GLY A 219 -2.69 -8.95 -5.04
N LEU A 220 -1.49 -8.68 -4.54
CA LEU A 220 -0.28 -9.45 -4.87
C LEU A 220 -0.39 -10.93 -4.48
N ALA A 221 -0.98 -11.24 -3.33
CA ALA A 221 -1.21 -12.63 -2.94
C ALA A 221 -2.20 -13.36 -3.87
N TYR A 222 -3.24 -12.66 -4.37
CA TYR A 222 -4.11 -13.20 -5.41
C TYR A 222 -3.38 -13.43 -6.73
N HIS A 223 -2.48 -12.52 -7.12
CA HIS A 223 -1.61 -12.69 -8.29
C HIS A 223 -0.75 -13.95 -8.16
N ASP A 224 -0.06 -14.10 -7.04
CA ASP A 224 0.80 -15.26 -6.77
C ASP A 224 -0.03 -16.55 -6.78
N ALA A 225 -1.23 -16.56 -6.20
CA ALA A 225 -2.14 -17.70 -6.25
C ALA A 225 -2.63 -18.03 -7.68
N ALA A 226 -2.92 -17.01 -8.50
CA ALA A 226 -3.28 -17.20 -9.90
C ALA A 226 -2.12 -17.84 -10.70
N ALA A 227 -0.90 -17.32 -10.52
CA ALA A 227 0.31 -17.89 -11.11
C ALA A 227 0.56 -19.33 -10.61
N GLY A 228 0.30 -19.60 -9.33
CA GLY A 228 0.35 -20.92 -8.74
C GLY A 228 -0.62 -21.89 -9.41
N TRP A 229 -1.89 -21.53 -9.59
CA TRP A 229 -2.87 -22.37 -10.27
C TRP A 229 -2.56 -22.61 -11.74
N ARG A 230 -2.04 -21.58 -12.44
CA ARG A 230 -1.53 -21.71 -13.81
C ARG A 230 -0.46 -22.79 -13.90
N LYS A 231 0.50 -22.82 -12.97
CA LYS A 231 1.55 -23.86 -12.91
C LYS A 231 1.00 -25.28 -12.67
N HIS A 232 -0.18 -25.39 -12.06
CA HIS A 232 -0.87 -26.67 -11.86
C HIS A 232 -1.84 -27.02 -13.01
N GLY A 233 -1.87 -26.23 -14.09
CA GLY A 233 -2.75 -26.46 -15.24
C GLY A 233 -4.23 -26.08 -15.00
N ARG A 234 -4.55 -25.50 -13.85
CA ARG A 234 -5.92 -25.08 -13.49
C ARG A 234 -6.18 -23.64 -13.89
N LEU A 235 -6.29 -23.41 -15.20
CA LEU A 235 -6.53 -22.08 -15.76
C LEU A 235 -7.86 -21.46 -15.33
N ASP A 236 -8.88 -22.29 -15.06
CA ASP A 236 -10.16 -21.88 -14.51
C ASP A 236 -9.99 -21.20 -13.13
N LEU A 237 -9.18 -21.80 -12.25
CA LEU A 237 -8.87 -21.25 -10.94
C LEU A 237 -7.89 -20.07 -11.06
N ALA A 238 -6.92 -20.13 -11.96
CA ALA A 238 -6.01 -19.01 -12.21
C ALA A 238 -6.78 -17.74 -12.60
N ALA A 239 -7.71 -17.85 -13.57
CA ALA A 239 -8.54 -16.73 -14.00
C ALA A 239 -9.42 -16.19 -12.86
N ARG A 240 -10.00 -17.07 -12.02
CA ARG A 240 -10.79 -16.63 -10.85
C ARG A 240 -9.97 -15.82 -9.85
N TYR A 241 -8.73 -16.21 -9.60
CA TYR A 241 -7.83 -15.47 -8.70
C TYR A 241 -7.35 -14.16 -9.34
N ALA A 242 -7.09 -14.13 -10.65
CA ALA A 242 -6.76 -12.90 -11.37
C ALA A 242 -7.92 -11.89 -11.41
N VAL A 243 -9.19 -12.34 -11.40
CA VAL A 243 -10.34 -11.44 -11.19
C VAL A 243 -10.26 -10.77 -9.82
N ARG A 244 -9.93 -11.53 -8.75
CA ARG A 244 -9.80 -10.99 -7.40
C ARG A 244 -8.62 -10.01 -7.26
N GLU A 245 -7.51 -10.31 -7.91
CA GLU A 245 -6.39 -9.38 -8.04
C GLU A 245 -6.84 -8.05 -8.66
N LEU A 246 -7.53 -8.11 -9.80
CA LEU A 246 -8.02 -6.92 -10.51
C LEU A 246 -9.02 -6.11 -9.67
N GLU A 247 -9.94 -6.78 -8.96
CA GLU A 247 -10.88 -6.13 -8.03
C GLU A 247 -10.14 -5.33 -6.94
N VAL A 248 -9.15 -5.94 -6.28
CA VAL A 248 -8.34 -5.27 -5.25
C VAL A 248 -7.50 -4.14 -5.86
N CYS A 249 -6.93 -4.36 -7.03
CA CYS A 249 -6.12 -3.39 -7.76
C CYS A 249 -6.94 -2.12 -8.08
N ILE A 250 -8.18 -2.28 -8.58
CA ILE A 250 -9.10 -1.16 -8.85
C ILE A 250 -9.41 -0.40 -7.56
N ILE A 251 -9.70 -1.12 -6.47
CA ILE A 251 -10.01 -0.50 -5.16
C ILE A 251 -8.82 0.31 -4.63
N CYS A 252 -7.59 -0.21 -4.74
CA CYS A 252 -6.41 0.44 -4.16
C CYS A 252 -5.90 1.62 -4.99
N PHE A 253 -6.03 1.54 -6.32
CA PHE A 253 -5.32 2.45 -7.22
C PHE A 253 -6.22 3.28 -8.14
N GLY A 254 -7.50 2.96 -8.24
CA GLY A 254 -8.42 3.60 -9.19
C GLY A 254 -8.26 3.08 -10.62
N LEU A 255 -9.33 3.22 -11.41
CA LEU A 255 -9.41 2.68 -12.79
C LEU A 255 -8.38 3.29 -13.76
N ASP A 256 -7.84 4.46 -13.44
CA ASP A 256 -6.88 5.21 -14.25
C ASP A 256 -5.41 4.86 -13.94
N SER A 257 -5.16 3.98 -12.98
CA SER A 257 -3.81 3.55 -12.62
C SER A 257 -3.22 2.55 -13.62
N PRO A 258 -1.94 2.72 -14.03
CA PRO A 258 -1.21 1.71 -14.81
C PRO A 258 -1.11 0.32 -14.14
N ALA A 259 -1.24 0.25 -12.81
CA ALA A 259 -1.30 -1.03 -12.10
C ALA A 259 -2.57 -1.82 -12.49
N VAL A 260 -3.70 -1.13 -12.68
CA VAL A 260 -4.96 -1.74 -13.12
C VAL A 260 -4.87 -2.24 -14.54
N ASP A 261 -4.18 -1.51 -15.43
CA ASP A 261 -3.92 -1.98 -16.80
C ASP A 261 -3.11 -3.29 -16.80
N THR A 262 -2.07 -3.35 -15.97
CA THR A 262 -1.22 -4.53 -15.83
C THR A 262 -2.03 -5.74 -15.33
N SER A 263 -2.82 -5.55 -14.27
CA SER A 263 -3.65 -6.63 -13.72
C SER A 263 -4.75 -7.07 -14.70
N ARG A 264 -5.33 -6.13 -15.47
CA ARG A 264 -6.29 -6.43 -16.53
C ARG A 264 -5.67 -7.24 -17.66
N ALA A 265 -4.48 -6.87 -18.11
CA ALA A 265 -3.75 -7.60 -19.15
C ALA A 265 -3.46 -9.05 -18.71
N PHE A 266 -3.02 -9.24 -17.45
CA PHE A 266 -2.79 -10.57 -16.89
C PHE A 266 -4.06 -11.43 -16.86
N LEU A 267 -5.21 -10.86 -16.47
CA LEU A 267 -6.49 -11.56 -16.53
C LEU A 267 -6.89 -11.94 -17.97
N LEU A 268 -6.67 -11.04 -18.94
CA LEU A 268 -6.97 -11.31 -20.35
C LEU A 268 -6.12 -12.46 -20.89
N GLU A 269 -4.81 -12.47 -20.60
CA GLU A 269 -3.92 -13.58 -20.97
C GLU A 269 -4.46 -14.93 -20.47
N LEU A 270 -4.86 -15.01 -19.19
CA LEU A 270 -5.39 -16.24 -18.61
C LEU A 270 -6.72 -16.67 -19.25
N LYS A 271 -7.59 -15.72 -19.60
CA LYS A 271 -8.86 -16.01 -20.29
C LYS A 271 -8.63 -16.55 -21.70
N GLU A 272 -7.68 -15.98 -22.44
CA GLU A 272 -7.32 -16.47 -23.77
C GLU A 272 -6.75 -17.89 -23.71
N LEU A 273 -5.85 -18.16 -22.76
CA LEU A 273 -5.30 -19.51 -22.54
C LEU A 273 -6.41 -20.51 -22.19
N LEU A 274 -7.35 -20.12 -21.34
CA LEU A 274 -8.48 -20.97 -20.96
C LEU A 274 -9.38 -21.29 -22.16
N ALA A 275 -9.71 -20.29 -22.98
CA ALA A 275 -10.53 -20.50 -24.18
C ALA A 275 -9.86 -21.47 -25.17
N ARG A 276 -8.56 -21.32 -25.44
CA ARG A 276 -7.80 -22.23 -26.32
C ARG A 276 -7.81 -23.67 -25.81
N ASN A 277 -7.68 -23.87 -24.49
CA ASN A 277 -7.74 -25.21 -23.90
C ASN A 277 -9.13 -25.86 -24.04
N VAL A 278 -10.22 -25.09 -24.01
CA VAL A 278 -11.56 -25.62 -24.24
C VAL A 278 -11.72 -26.08 -25.69
N HIS A 279 -11.24 -25.29 -26.67
CA HIS A 279 -11.32 -25.65 -28.08
C HIS A 279 -10.54 -26.94 -28.41
N LEU A 280 -9.33 -27.12 -27.85
CA LEU A 280 -8.53 -28.33 -28.06
C LEU A 280 -9.18 -29.61 -27.51
N VAL A 281 -10.02 -29.50 -26.47
CA VAL A 281 -10.76 -30.65 -25.91
C VAL A 281 -11.99 -30.98 -26.76
N VAL A 282 -12.58 -29.99 -27.44
CA VAL A 282 -13.75 -30.19 -28.31
C VAL A 282 -13.36 -30.72 -29.69
N ASP A 283 -12.22 -30.29 -30.24
CA ASP A 283 -11.74 -30.74 -31.56
C ASP A 283 -11.04 -32.12 -31.54
N GLY A 284 -10.77 -32.66 -30.34
CA GLY A 284 -10.11 -33.96 -30.13
C GLY A 284 -11.02 -35.08 -29.63
N ALA A 285 -12.33 -34.84 -29.54
CA ALA A 285 -13.37 -35.81 -29.16
C ALA A 285 -14.24 -36.17 -30.37
#